data_AF-A0A1G2P9E4-F1
#
_entry.id   AF-A0A1G2P9E4-F1
#
_cell.length_a   1.000
_cell.length_b   1.000
_cell.length_c   1.000
_cell.angle_alpha   90.00
_cell.angle_beta   90.00
_cell.angle_gamma   90.00
#
_symmetry.space_group_name_H-M   'P 1'
#
loop_
_entity.id
_entity.type
_entity.pdbx_description
1 polymer ?
#
loop_
_entity_poly.entity_id
_entity_poly.type
_entity_poly.pdbx_seq_one_letter_code
_entity_poly.pdbx_strand_id
1 'polypeptide(L)'
;MEQMPTGGEAPDNQQEREMSFEDQVALALELHRTTMERNDFIMRQGGFDTFAEAGQYAPGMREAYDQLAEADARAEKELNEKIKDKQELVGKLKDAGHTEAARTVALRFEIASPEDMPKGSAIRRFFKGR
;
A
#
# COMPACT_ATOMS: atom_id res chain seq x y z
N MET A 1 9.40 15.47 61.06
CA MET A 1 8.09 15.81 60.48
C MET A 1 8.39 16.70 59.30
N GLU A 2 8.53 16.10 58.13
CA GLU A 2 7.49 15.86 57.12
C GLU A 2 7.84 16.75 55.93
N GLN A 3 8.46 16.15 54.91
CA GLN A 3 8.62 16.74 53.60
C GLN A 3 7.88 15.86 52.60
N MET A 4 6.71 16.31 52.19
CA MET A 4 6.08 16.07 50.89
C MET A 4 5.29 17.36 50.61
N PRO A 5 5.22 17.89 49.37
CA PRO A 5 4.92 17.16 48.14
C PRO A 5 5.92 17.54 47.02
N THR A 6 5.94 16.99 45.80
CA THR A 6 4.90 17.14 44.78
C THR A 6 5.39 16.44 43.50
N GLY A 7 4.48 15.75 42.81
CA GLY A 7 4.45 15.73 41.35
C GLY A 7 5.68 15.20 40.63
N GLY A 8 5.96 13.91 40.75
CA GLY A 8 6.61 13.18 39.66
C GLY A 8 5.59 12.97 38.55
N GLU A 9 5.23 14.05 37.85
CA GLU A 9 4.49 14.00 36.59
C GLU A 9 5.43 13.29 35.60
N ALA A 10 5.25 11.98 35.43
CA ALA A 10 5.95 11.25 34.39
C ALA A 10 5.54 11.90 33.07
N PRO A 11 6.50 12.37 32.24
CA PRO A 11 6.13 12.95 30.97
C PRO A 11 5.38 11.89 30.17
N ASP A 12 4.17 12.28 29.80
CA ASP A 12 3.24 11.62 28.91
C ASP A 12 3.96 11.39 27.57
N ASN A 13 4.75 10.32 27.48
CA ASN A 13 5.48 9.94 26.28
C ASN A 13 4.53 9.19 25.33
N GLN A 14 3.34 9.76 25.12
CA GLN A 14 2.48 9.50 23.96
C GLN A 14 3.08 10.18 22.71
N GLN A 15 4.38 9.99 22.47
CA GLN A 15 4.89 10.11 21.12
C GLN A 15 4.14 9.02 20.35
N GLU A 16 3.19 9.45 19.53
CA GLU A 16 2.57 8.68 18.46
C GLU A 16 3.67 7.82 17.85
N ARG A 17 3.76 6.54 18.25
CA ARG A 17 4.86 5.69 17.81
C ARG A 17 4.67 5.51 16.32
N GLU A 18 5.45 6.27 15.55
CA GLU A 18 5.55 6.08 14.12
C GLU A 18 5.84 4.60 13.88
N MET A 19 5.00 3.99 13.05
CA MET A 19 5.07 2.57 12.73
C MET A 19 6.50 2.19 12.34
N SER A 20 7.01 1.07 12.87
CA SER A 20 8.37 0.63 12.58
C SER A 20 8.55 0.33 11.09
N PHE A 21 9.77 0.43 10.56
CA PHE A 21 10.00 0.08 9.16
C PHE A 21 9.65 -1.37 8.85
N GLU A 22 9.87 -2.30 9.77
CA GLU A 22 9.48 -3.72 9.59
C GLU A 22 7.96 -3.88 9.46
N ASP A 23 7.18 -3.15 10.25
CA ASP A 23 5.72 -3.14 10.13
C ASP A 23 5.27 -2.50 8.81
N GLN A 24 5.94 -1.44 8.36
CA GLN A 24 5.66 -0.83 7.06
C GLN A 24 5.98 -1.78 5.89
N VAL A 25 7.06 -2.56 6.00
CA VAL A 25 7.42 -3.63 5.05
C VAL A 25 6.35 -4.71 5.04
N ALA A 26 5.85 -5.13 6.21
CA ALA A 26 4.80 -6.13 6.31
C ALA A 26 3.53 -5.68 5.58
N LEU A 27 3.09 -4.43 5.77
CA LEU A 27 1.93 -3.88 5.05
C LEU A 27 2.16 -3.82 3.53
N ALA A 28 3.35 -3.43 3.08
CA ALA A 28 3.69 -3.40 1.66
C ALA A 28 3.70 -4.80 1.03
N LEU A 29 4.23 -5.79 1.75
CA LEU A 29 4.22 -7.19 1.33
C LEU A 29 2.80 -7.77 1.31
N GLU A 30 1.96 -7.42 2.27
CA GLU A 30 0.57 -7.83 2.31
C GLU A 30 -0.19 -7.29 1.09
N LEU A 31 -0.08 -5.98 0.82
CA LEU A 31 -0.69 -5.37 -0.38
C LEU A 31 -0.20 -6.04 -1.67
N HIS A 32 1.12 -6.26 -1.79
CA HIS A 32 1.67 -6.97 -2.94
C HIS A 32 1.08 -8.37 -3.11
N ARG A 33 1.01 -9.13 -2.01
CA ARG A 33 0.46 -10.48 -2.01
C ARG A 33 -1.01 -10.49 -2.43
N THR A 34 -1.86 -9.67 -1.83
CA THR A 34 -3.30 -9.65 -2.15
C THR A 34 -3.56 -9.20 -3.58
N THR A 35 -2.76 -8.24 -4.08
CA THR A 35 -2.82 -7.82 -5.49
C THR A 35 -2.45 -8.98 -6.42
N MET A 36 -1.40 -9.72 -6.12
CA MET A 36 -0.98 -10.88 -6.91
C MET A 36 -2.00 -12.01 -6.86
N GLU A 37 -2.54 -12.35 -5.69
CA GLU A 37 -3.57 -13.38 -5.53
C GLU A 37 -4.83 -13.05 -6.35
N ARG A 38 -5.27 -11.78 -6.34
CA ARG A 38 -6.39 -11.31 -7.17
C ARG A 38 -6.08 -11.41 -8.67
N ASN A 39 -4.88 -10.98 -9.09
CA ASN A 39 -4.48 -11.02 -10.50
C ASN A 39 -4.34 -12.47 -11.00
N ASP A 40 -3.74 -13.35 -10.21
CA ASP A 40 -3.60 -14.78 -10.52
C ASP A 40 -4.97 -15.46 -10.64
N PHE A 41 -5.92 -15.09 -9.77
CA PHE A 41 -7.29 -15.59 -9.88
C PHE A 41 -7.90 -15.25 -11.24
N ILE A 42 -7.81 -13.98 -11.67
CA ILE A 42 -8.29 -13.53 -12.98
C ILE A 42 -7.57 -14.26 -14.12
N MET A 43 -6.25 -14.38 -14.04
CA MET A 43 -5.44 -15.03 -15.08
C MET A 43 -5.79 -16.52 -15.25
N ARG A 44 -6.08 -17.23 -14.15
CA ARG A 44 -6.57 -18.62 -14.19
C ARG A 44 -7.92 -18.78 -14.88
N GLN A 45 -8.72 -17.71 -14.93
CA GLN A 45 -9.99 -17.70 -15.66
C GLN A 45 -9.83 -17.33 -17.14
N GLY A 46 -8.61 -17.22 -17.67
CA GLY A 46 -8.35 -16.80 -19.05
C GLY A 46 -8.11 -15.30 -19.21
N GLY A 47 -7.96 -14.57 -18.10
CA GLY A 47 -7.73 -13.13 -18.10
C GLY A 47 -9.01 -12.34 -17.78
N PHE A 48 -8.87 -11.00 -17.76
CA PHE A 48 -9.94 -10.11 -17.33
C PHE A 48 -11.17 -10.18 -18.24
N ASP A 49 -10.96 -10.26 -19.56
CA ASP A 49 -12.05 -10.32 -20.54
C ASP A 49 -12.91 -11.57 -20.34
N THR A 50 -12.28 -12.74 -20.17
CA THR A 50 -13.00 -14.00 -19.92
C THR A 50 -13.68 -14.02 -18.55
N PHE A 51 -13.05 -13.45 -17.52
CA PHE A 51 -13.67 -13.30 -16.21
C PHE A 51 -14.91 -12.39 -16.27
N ALA A 52 -14.83 -11.26 -16.97
CA ALA A 52 -15.92 -10.32 -17.14
C ALA A 52 -17.07 -10.89 -17.98
N GLU A 53 -16.79 -11.64 -19.03
CA GLU A 53 -17.81 -12.23 -19.91
C GLU A 53 -18.49 -13.47 -19.33
N ALA A 54 -17.72 -14.39 -18.75
CA ALA A 54 -18.22 -15.71 -18.36
C ALA A 54 -17.96 -16.06 -16.88
N GLY A 55 -16.84 -15.60 -16.33
CA GLY A 55 -16.42 -15.91 -14.96
C GLY A 55 -17.41 -15.43 -13.89
N GLN A 56 -18.07 -14.29 -14.10
CA GLN A 56 -19.07 -13.77 -13.16
C GLN A 56 -20.35 -14.61 -13.04
N TYR A 57 -20.65 -15.46 -14.04
CA TYR A 57 -21.86 -16.29 -14.06
C TYR A 57 -21.61 -17.71 -13.53
N ALA A 58 -20.35 -18.08 -13.30
CA ALA A 58 -20.01 -19.34 -12.69
C ALA A 58 -20.34 -19.31 -11.17
N PRO A 59 -21.02 -20.34 -10.64
CA PRO A 59 -21.38 -20.39 -9.22
C PRO A 59 -20.15 -20.24 -8.31
N GLY A 60 -20.21 -19.34 -7.33
CA GLY A 60 -19.14 -19.10 -6.37
C GLY A 60 -17.91 -18.34 -6.90
N MET A 61 -17.75 -18.15 -8.21
CA MET A 61 -16.61 -17.41 -8.77
C MET A 61 -16.68 -15.91 -8.45
N ARG A 62 -17.89 -15.34 -8.51
CA ARG A 62 -18.10 -13.93 -8.16
C ARG A 62 -17.78 -13.66 -6.69
N GLU A 63 -18.28 -14.50 -5.79
CA GLU A 63 -18.03 -14.40 -4.35
C GLU A 63 -16.54 -14.59 -4.01
N ALA A 64 -15.88 -15.56 -4.64
CA ALA A 64 -14.44 -15.77 -4.47
C ALA A 64 -13.62 -14.56 -4.93
N TYR A 65 -13.98 -13.96 -6.08
CA TYR A 65 -13.34 -12.73 -6.54
C TYR A 65 -13.61 -11.56 -5.60
N ASP A 66 -14.85 -11.37 -5.15
CA ASP A 66 -15.21 -10.27 -4.27
C ASP A 66 -14.44 -10.37 -2.93
N GLN A 67 -14.21 -11.57 -2.40
CA GLN A 67 -13.35 -11.78 -1.22
C GLN A 67 -11.90 -11.36 -1.44
N LEU A 68 -11.32 -11.70 -2.60
CA LEU A 68 -9.96 -11.29 -2.97
C LEU A 68 -9.87 -9.78 -3.20
N ALA A 69 -10.88 -9.19 -3.85
CA ALA A 69 -10.96 -7.75 -4.06
C ALA A 69 -11.10 -6.99 -2.73
N GLU A 70 -11.88 -7.51 -1.78
CA GLU A 70 -12.03 -6.94 -0.44
C GLU A 70 -10.72 -7.04 0.36
N ALA A 71 -10.00 -8.17 0.28
CA ALA A 71 -8.69 -8.31 0.90
C ALA A 71 -7.68 -7.29 0.35
N ASP A 72 -7.62 -7.14 -0.98
CA ASP A 72 -6.74 -6.15 -1.63
C ASP A 72 -7.09 -4.71 -1.24
N ALA A 73 -8.39 -4.37 -1.23
CA ALA A 73 -8.85 -3.05 -0.82
C ALA A 73 -8.56 -2.76 0.67
N ARG A 74 -8.64 -3.77 1.54
CA ARG A 74 -8.27 -3.63 2.96
C ARG A 74 -6.78 -3.35 3.13
N ALA A 75 -5.93 -4.13 2.47
CA ALA A 75 -4.48 -3.94 2.54
C ALA A 75 -4.06 -2.57 2.00
N GLU A 76 -4.67 -2.13 0.88
CA GLU A 76 -4.45 -0.79 0.32
C GLU A 76 -4.85 0.30 1.32
N LYS A 77 -6.05 0.19 1.90
CA LYS A 77 -6.57 1.16 2.86
C LYS A 77 -5.68 1.23 4.10
N GLU A 78 -5.29 0.08 4.64
CA GLU A 78 -4.48 0.00 5.84
C GLU A 78 -3.10 0.63 5.63
N LEU A 79 -2.45 0.35 4.50
CA LEU A 79 -1.21 1.01 4.10
C LEU A 79 -1.41 2.53 3.97
N ASN A 80 -2.48 2.95 3.30
CA ASN A 80 -2.76 4.37 3.08
C ASN A 80 -3.00 5.15 4.39
N GLU A 81 -3.69 4.55 5.35
CA GLU A 81 -4.01 5.15 6.65
C GLU A 81 -2.79 5.18 7.57
N LYS A 82 -2.00 4.10 7.60
CA LYS A 82 -0.89 3.94 8.55
C LYS A 82 0.42 4.55 8.06
N ILE A 83 0.61 4.68 6.75
CA ILE A 83 1.83 5.21 6.15
C ILE A 83 1.53 6.57 5.52
N LYS A 84 2.09 7.63 6.10
CA LYS A 84 1.90 9.01 5.61
C LYS A 84 2.69 9.26 4.34
N ASP A 85 3.98 8.92 4.34
CA ASP A 85 4.88 9.11 3.20
C ASP A 85 5.14 7.79 2.46
N LYS A 86 4.33 7.54 1.43
CA LYS A 86 4.47 6.34 0.59
C LYS A 86 5.68 6.45 -0.34
N GLN A 87 6.14 7.66 -0.68
CA GLN A 87 7.31 7.84 -1.54
C GLN A 87 8.59 7.45 -0.79
N GLU A 88 8.70 7.84 0.47
CA GLU A 88 9.78 7.40 1.36
C GLU A 88 9.75 5.87 1.55
N LEU A 89 8.56 5.29 1.77
CA LEU A 89 8.40 3.84 1.87
C LEU A 89 8.92 3.11 0.62
N VAL A 90 8.52 3.56 -0.58
CA VAL A 90 8.98 2.95 -1.85
C VAL A 90 10.50 2.98 -1.95
N GLY A 91 11.14 4.09 -1.57
CA GLY A 91 12.60 4.21 -1.51
C GLY A 91 13.22 3.17 -0.57
N LYS A 92 12.75 3.14 0.68
CA LYS A 92 13.25 2.19 1.69
C LYS A 92 13.03 0.72 1.30
N LEU A 93 11.90 0.39 0.68
CA LEU A 93 11.63 -0.96 0.18
C LEU A 93 12.61 -1.36 -0.93
N LYS A 94 12.93 -0.45 -1.86
CA LYS A 94 13.94 -0.71 -2.91
C LYS A 94 15.32 -0.93 -2.30
N ASP A 95 15.73 -0.08 -1.36
CA ASP A 95 17.03 -0.19 -0.68
C ASP A 95 17.15 -1.50 0.12
N ALA A 96 16.05 -1.98 0.68
CA ALA A 96 15.97 -3.25 1.40
C ALA A 96 15.83 -4.50 0.49
N GLY A 97 15.75 -4.33 -0.84
CA GLY A 97 15.62 -5.44 -1.80
C GLY A 97 14.19 -5.94 -2.03
N HIS A 98 13.18 -5.28 -1.48
CA HIS A 98 11.75 -5.58 -1.70
C HIS A 98 11.22 -4.89 -2.97
N THR A 99 11.89 -5.09 -4.11
CA THR A 99 11.61 -4.36 -5.36
C THR A 99 10.18 -4.56 -5.87
N GLU A 100 9.64 -5.77 -5.79
CA GLU A 100 8.30 -6.07 -6.29
C GLU A 100 7.19 -5.45 -5.42
N ALA A 101 7.35 -5.47 -4.10
CA ALA A 101 6.44 -4.76 -3.20
C ALA A 101 6.53 -3.24 -3.38
N ALA A 102 7.74 -2.70 -3.56
CA ALA A 102 7.94 -1.29 -3.89
C ALA A 102 7.23 -0.88 -5.18
N ARG A 103 7.26 -1.74 -6.21
CA ARG A 103 6.55 -1.53 -7.48
C ARG A 103 5.04 -1.55 -7.30
N THR A 104 4.49 -2.51 -6.55
CA THR A 104 3.05 -2.55 -6.27
C THR A 104 2.61 -1.28 -5.55
N VAL A 105 3.31 -0.87 -4.48
CA VAL A 105 3.00 0.38 -3.76
C VAL A 105 3.10 1.58 -4.71
N ALA A 106 4.15 1.67 -5.52
CA ALA A 106 4.33 2.78 -6.45
C ALA A 106 3.20 2.88 -7.49
N LEU A 107 2.79 1.74 -8.06
CA LEU A 107 1.68 1.68 -9.02
C LEU A 107 0.34 2.02 -8.36
N ARG A 108 0.08 1.52 -7.14
CA ARG A 108 -1.19 1.71 -6.45
C ARG A 108 -1.44 3.16 -6.05
N PHE A 109 -0.38 3.85 -5.65
CA PHE A 109 -0.45 5.23 -5.17
C PHE A 109 0.07 6.26 -6.18
N GLU A 110 0.21 5.88 -7.46
CA GLU A 110 0.66 6.74 -8.56
C GLU A 110 1.98 7.48 -8.26
N ILE A 111 2.89 6.81 -7.54
CA ILE A 111 4.19 7.37 -7.16
C ILE A 111 5.11 7.19 -8.34
N ALA A 112 5.54 8.32 -8.92
CA ALA A 112 6.59 8.32 -9.92
C ALA A 112 7.83 7.63 -9.32
N SER A 113 8.24 6.50 -9.88
CA SER A 113 9.54 5.92 -9.52
C SER A 113 10.60 6.99 -9.82
N PRO A 114 11.57 7.24 -8.91
CA PRO A 114 12.66 8.18 -9.18
C PRO A 114 13.49 7.77 -10.42
N GLU A 115 13.36 6.52 -10.87
CA GLU A 115 13.97 5.98 -12.09
C GLU A 115 13.17 6.30 -13.37
N ASP A 116 11.87 6.61 -13.24
CA ASP A 116 10.97 7.02 -14.33
C ASP A 116 10.91 8.55 -14.50
N MET A 117 11.55 9.32 -13.61
CA MET A 117 11.76 10.73 -13.86
C MET A 117 12.88 10.89 -14.90
N PRO A 118 12.59 11.40 -16.12
CA PRO A 118 13.64 11.77 -17.04
C PRO A 118 14.52 12.81 -16.36
N LYS A 119 15.80 12.46 -16.13
CA LYS A 119 16.86 13.38 -15.68
C LYS A 119 17.01 14.49 -16.71
N GLY A 120 16.16 15.52 -16.63
CA GLY A 120 16.20 16.67 -17.52
C GLY A 120 14.87 17.16 -18.10
N SER A 121 13.70 16.63 -17.72
CA SER A 121 12.44 17.09 -18.33
C SER A 121 11.64 17.98 -17.38
N ALA A 122 11.82 19.28 -17.57
CA ALA A 122 10.98 20.33 -17.02
C ALA A 122 9.54 20.20 -17.58
N ILE A 123 8.71 19.36 -16.97
CA ILE A 123 7.30 19.26 -17.33
C ILE A 123 6.51 20.20 -16.44
N ARG A 124 6.34 21.41 -16.98
CA ARG A 124 5.27 22.36 -16.64
C ARG A 124 3.96 21.63 -16.44
N ARG A 125 3.29 21.96 -15.32
CA ARG A 125 1.83 22.09 -15.17
C ARG A 125 1.04 21.69 -16.43
N PHE A 126 0.45 20.50 -16.40
CA PHE A 126 -0.78 20.20 -17.16
C PHE A 126 -1.93 19.95 -16.19
N PHE A 127 -2.16 20.93 -15.30
CA PHE A 127 -3.52 21.26 -14.87
C PHE A 127 -3.97 22.41 -15.77
N LYS A 128 -4.96 22.15 -16.65
CA LYS A 128 -6.05 23.05 -17.07
C LYS A 128 -6.55 22.76 -18.49
N GLY A 129 -7.74 22.16 -18.56
CA GLY A 129 -8.78 22.48 -19.53
C GLY A 129 -8.77 21.77 -20.88
N ARG A 130 -9.69 20.81 -21.05
CA ARG A 130 -10.76 20.91 -22.05
C ARG A 130 -11.91 19.98 -21.73
#